data_AF-A0A380TFH2-F1
#
_entry.id   AF-A0A380TFH2-F1
#
_cell.length_a   1.000
_cell.length_b   1.000
_cell.length_c   1.000
_cell.angle_alpha   90.00
_cell.angle_beta   90.00
_cell.angle_gamma   90.00
#
_symmetry.space_group_name_H-M   'P 1'
#
loop_
_entity.id
_entity.type
_entity.pdbx_description
1 polymer ?
#
loop_
_entity_poly.entity_id
_entity_poly.type
_entity_poly.pdbx_seq_one_letter_code
_entity_poly.pdbx_strand_id
1 'polypeptide(L)'
;MRPELLFVYGTLRRGAGSRMHGLIARSGTFVGMATFQGLLYRIGTYPGAVASANPRHTVLGEIYRLRAPDFVFRRLDRYEGCGPGFGQDPEYARKRCTLTLASGEAVQAWIYLYIRPTAGLPPIPSGDFLHRSAR
;
A
#
# COMPACT_ATOMS: atom_id res chain seq x y z
N MET A 1 -17.83 -7.20 14.36
CA MET A 1 -16.58 -6.51 13.96
C MET A 1 -16.63 -6.25 12.46
N ARG A 2 -16.32 -5.04 12.00
CA ARG A 2 -16.27 -4.75 10.55
C ARG A 2 -15.03 -5.46 9.97
N PRO A 3 -15.11 -6.04 8.76
CA PRO A 3 -13.95 -6.66 8.14
C PRO A 3 -12.85 -5.62 7.91
N GLU A 4 -11.62 -5.98 8.28
CA GLU A 4 -10.46 -5.11 8.07
C GLU A 4 -9.95 -5.27 6.64
N LEU A 5 -10.01 -4.18 5.88
CA LEU A 5 -9.49 -4.11 4.53
C LEU A 5 -8.04 -3.61 4.57
N LEU A 6 -7.19 -4.21 3.75
CA LEU A 6 -5.80 -3.82 3.51
C LEU A 6 -5.64 -3.48 2.04
N PHE A 7 -5.03 -2.33 1.77
CA PHE A 7 -4.65 -1.90 0.44
C PHE A 7 -3.13 -1.96 0.26
N VAL A 8 -2.72 -2.55 -0.84
CA VAL A 8 -1.32 -2.73 -1.20
C VAL A 8 -1.06 -2.23 -2.62
N TYR A 9 -0.02 -1.41 -2.78
CA TYR A 9 0.27 -0.71 -4.04
C TYR A 9 1.67 -1.01 -4.61
N GLY A 10 2.48 -1.82 -3.91
CA GLY A 10 3.88 -2.07 -4.23
C GLY A 10 4.28 -3.53 -4.12
N THR A 11 5.36 -3.79 -3.40
CA THR A 11 5.97 -5.13 -3.20
C THR A 11 5.03 -6.15 -2.55
N LEU A 12 3.97 -5.70 -1.86
CA LEU A 12 2.96 -6.56 -1.24
C LEU A 12 1.88 -7.04 -2.24
N ARG A 13 1.83 -6.49 -3.46
CA ARG A 13 0.90 -6.91 -4.52
C ARG A 13 1.23 -8.29 -5.07
N ARG A 14 0.22 -8.95 -5.63
CA ARG A 14 0.36 -10.30 -6.22
C ARG A 14 1.44 -10.39 -7.28
N GLY A 15 1.51 -9.38 -8.17
CA GLY A 15 2.49 -9.37 -9.26
C GLY A 15 3.94 -9.10 -8.84
N ALA A 16 4.20 -8.74 -7.58
CA ALA A 16 5.55 -8.49 -7.08
C ALA A 16 6.29 -9.76 -6.63
N GLY A 17 5.57 -10.88 -6.42
CA GLY A 17 6.18 -12.17 -6.04
C GLY A 17 6.80 -12.21 -4.64
N SER A 18 6.50 -11.25 -3.75
CA SER A 18 7.11 -11.21 -2.42
C SER A 18 6.55 -12.29 -1.48
N ARG A 19 7.36 -12.74 -0.51
CA ARG A 19 6.91 -13.67 0.54
C ARG A 19 5.74 -13.10 1.36
N MET A 20 5.69 -11.78 1.52
CA MET A 20 4.62 -11.10 2.25
C MET A 20 3.30 -11.10 1.49
N HIS A 21 3.33 -11.06 0.15
CA HIS A 21 2.12 -11.31 -0.63
C HIS A 21 1.52 -12.70 -0.30
N GLY A 22 2.35 -13.74 -0.19
CA GLY A 22 1.89 -15.07 0.20
C GLY A 22 1.22 -15.12 1.58
N LEU A 23 1.67 -14.30 2.53
CA LEU A 23 1.01 -14.14 3.84
C LEU A 23 -0.39 -13.52 3.66
N ILE A 24 -0.50 -12.42 2.92
CA ILE A 24 -1.76 -11.72 2.66
C ILE A 24 -2.75 -12.66 1.94
N ALA A 25 -2.30 -13.39 0.92
CA ALA A 25 -3.12 -14.32 0.15
C ALA A 25 -3.66 -15.47 1.02
N ARG A 26 -2.85 -16.02 1.94
CA ARG A 26 -3.30 -17.08 2.87
C ARG A 26 -4.21 -16.56 3.98
N SER A 27 -4.03 -15.31 4.41
CA SER A 27 -4.76 -14.73 5.54
C SER A 27 -5.85 -13.75 5.14
N GLY A 28 -6.14 -13.61 3.85
CA GLY A 28 -7.17 -12.71 3.33
C GLY A 28 -7.78 -13.18 2.01
N THR A 29 -8.77 -12.43 1.54
CA THR A 29 -9.46 -12.64 0.27
C THR A 29 -9.26 -11.40 -0.59
N PHE A 30 -8.84 -11.58 -1.84
CA PHE A 30 -8.76 -10.48 -2.80
C PHE A 30 -10.17 -9.92 -3.05
N VAL A 31 -10.32 -8.60 -2.92
CA VAL A 31 -11.59 -7.89 -3.13
C VAL A 31 -11.63 -7.29 -4.53
N GLY A 32 -10.53 -6.67 -4.97
CA GLY A 32 -10.48 -6.00 -6.25
C GLY A 32 -9.34 -4.99 -6.34
N MET A 33 -9.24 -4.34 -7.50
CA MET A 33 -8.37 -3.19 -7.70
C MET A 33 -9.00 -1.92 -7.09
N ALA A 34 -8.17 -1.02 -6.60
CA ALA A 34 -8.59 0.27 -6.06
C ALA A 34 -7.53 1.34 -6.31
N THR A 35 -7.93 2.59 -6.15
CA THR A 35 -7.04 3.74 -6.20
C THR A 35 -7.03 4.50 -4.88
N PHE A 36 -5.84 5.00 -4.52
CA PHE A 36 -5.63 5.95 -3.43
C PHE A 36 -5.31 7.32 -4.02
N GLN A 37 -5.87 8.38 -3.43
CA GLN A 37 -5.62 9.77 -3.81
C GLN A 37 -4.24 10.20 -3.29
N GLY A 38 -3.22 10.05 -4.12
CA GLY A 38 -1.83 10.18 -3.70
C GLY A 38 -0.83 10.08 -4.84
N LEU A 39 0.41 10.45 -4.54
CA LEU A 39 1.53 10.35 -5.45
C LEU A 39 2.44 9.19 -5.02
N LEU A 40 2.91 8.43 -6.01
CA LEU A 40 3.79 7.30 -5.81
C LEU A 40 5.23 7.69 -6.14
N TYR A 41 6.17 7.33 -5.28
CA TYR A 41 7.60 7.57 -5.47
C TYR A 41 8.36 6.24 -5.54
N ARG A 42 9.47 6.24 -6.27
CA ARG A 42 10.45 5.16 -6.26
C ARG A 42 11.55 5.49 -5.25
N ILE A 43 11.57 4.78 -4.13
CA ILE A 43 12.61 4.95 -3.09
C ILE A 43 13.85 4.13 -3.45
N GLY A 44 13.63 2.96 -4.05
CA GLY A 44 14.69 2.08 -4.55
C GLY A 44 14.07 0.93 -5.33
N THR A 45 14.22 -0.30 -4.82
CA THR A 45 13.55 -1.50 -5.35
C THR A 45 12.08 -1.60 -4.89
N TYR A 46 11.59 -0.62 -4.15
CA TYR A 46 10.24 -0.57 -3.60
C TYR A 46 9.65 0.85 -3.69
N PRO A 47 8.31 0.98 -3.67
CA PRO A 47 7.65 2.28 -3.78
C PRO A 47 7.19 2.86 -2.44
N GLY A 48 7.02 4.17 -2.39
CA GLY A 48 6.37 4.89 -1.29
C GLY A 48 5.21 5.75 -1.77
N ALA A 49 4.01 5.53 -1.23
CA ALA A 49 2.85 6.38 -1.50
C ALA A 49 2.74 7.50 -0.46
N VAL A 50 2.44 8.71 -0.92
CA VAL A 50 2.17 9.88 -0.09
C VAL A 50 0.83 10.48 -0.50
N ALA A 51 0.03 10.93 0.47
CA ALA A 51 -1.24 11.61 0.20
C ALA A 51 -1.02 12.87 -0.64
N SER A 52 -1.91 13.15 -1.59
CA SER A 52 -1.81 14.32 -2.45
C SER A 52 -3.18 14.90 -2.75
N ALA A 53 -3.32 16.23 -2.63
CA ALA A 53 -4.54 16.95 -2.96
C ALA A 53 -4.75 17.17 -4.47
N ASN A 54 -3.76 16.85 -5.31
CA ASN A 54 -3.89 17.00 -6.75
C ASN A 54 -4.72 15.85 -7.33
N PRO A 55 -5.88 16.10 -7.95
CA PRO A 55 -6.77 15.05 -8.47
C PRO A 55 -6.16 14.20 -9.59
N ARG A 56 -5.07 14.67 -10.21
CA ARG A 56 -4.32 13.88 -11.21
C ARG A 56 -3.41 12.82 -10.58
N HIS A 57 -3.15 12.91 -9.29
CA HIS A 57 -2.30 11.95 -8.59
C HIS A 57 -3.13 10.82 -8.02
N THR A 58 -2.98 9.63 -8.59
CA THR A 58 -3.62 8.42 -8.11
C THR A 58 -2.57 7.32 -7.95
N VAL A 59 -2.74 6.48 -6.93
CA VAL A 59 -1.93 5.28 -6.72
C VAL A 59 -2.81 4.06 -6.91
N LEU A 60 -2.45 3.21 -7.88
CA LEU A 60 -3.16 1.97 -8.17
C LEU A 60 -2.66 0.83 -7.29
N GLY A 61 -3.59 0.06 -6.74
CA GLY A 61 -3.26 -1.10 -5.93
C GLY A 61 -4.40 -2.09 -5.80
N GLU A 62 -4.21 -3.05 -4.90
CA GLU A 62 -5.07 -4.20 -4.66
C GLU A 62 -5.65 -4.09 -3.25
N ILE A 63 -6.94 -4.40 -3.09
CA ILE A 63 -7.60 -4.52 -1.79
C ILE A 63 -7.78 -5.98 -1.41
N TYR A 64 -7.44 -6.28 -0.16
CA TYR A 64 -7.63 -7.57 0.48
C TYR A 64 -8.49 -7.42 1.73
N ARG A 65 -9.47 -8.31 1.88
CA ARG A 65 -10.23 -8.47 3.12
C ARG A 65 -9.49 -9.46 4.01
N LEU A 66 -9.00 -9.01 5.16
CA LEU A 66 -8.23 -9.84 6.07
C LEU A 66 -9.15 -10.70 6.95
N ARG A 67 -8.84 -12.00 7.03
CA ARG A 67 -9.49 -12.94 7.96
C ARG A 67 -8.87 -12.90 9.35
N ALA A 68 -7.57 -12.61 9.44
CA ALA A 68 -6.81 -12.52 10.69
C ALA A 68 -6.01 -11.21 10.75
N PRO A 69 -6.67 -10.05 10.89
CA PRO A 69 -6.04 -8.73 10.76
C PRO A 69 -4.85 -8.54 11.71
N ASP A 70 -5.01 -8.79 13.01
CA ASP A 70 -3.93 -8.55 14.00
C ASP A 70 -2.66 -9.34 13.70
N PHE A 71 -2.81 -10.60 13.25
CA PHE A 71 -1.68 -11.43 12.86
C PHE A 71 -0.96 -10.91 11.62
N VAL A 72 -1.71 -10.51 10.59
CA VAL A 72 -1.17 -9.97 9.34
C VAL A 72 -0.50 -8.63 9.60
N PHE A 73 -1.18 -7.73 10.29
CA PHE A 73 -0.70 -6.40 10.66
C PHE A 73 0.60 -6.45 11.43
N ARG A 74 0.71 -7.27 12.48
CA ARG A 74 1.96 -7.42 13.23
C ARG A 74 3.14 -7.89 12.37
N ARG A 75 2.89 -8.71 11.35
CA ARG A 75 3.92 -9.21 10.42
C ARG A 75 4.31 -8.15 9.39
N LEU A 76 3.33 -7.43 8.85
CA LEU A 76 3.56 -6.35 7.89
C LEU A 76 4.23 -5.14 8.56
N ASP A 77 3.80 -4.77 9.76
CA ASP A 77 4.43 -3.73 10.58
C ASP A 77 5.92 -4.01 10.78
N ARG A 78 6.28 -5.27 11.09
CA ARG A 78 7.67 -5.69 11.19
C ARG A 78 8.42 -5.65 9.85
N TYR A 79 7.74 -5.95 8.75
CA TYR A 79 8.33 -5.97 7.41
C TYR A 79 8.60 -4.55 6.89
N GLU A 80 7.64 -3.64 7.07
CA GLU A 80 7.72 -2.23 6.67
C GLU A 80 8.50 -1.36 7.67
N GLY A 81 8.97 -1.96 8.77
CA GLY A 81 9.75 -1.27 9.80
C GLY A 81 8.96 -0.22 10.59
N CYS A 82 7.65 -0.39 10.72
CA CYS A 82 6.79 0.52 11.47
C CYS A 82 6.13 -0.20 12.66
N GLY A 83 6.32 0.29 13.89
CA GLY A 83 5.69 -0.29 15.08
C GLY A 83 6.57 -0.27 16.33
N PRO A 84 6.09 -0.82 17.46
CA PRO A 84 6.81 -0.80 18.72
C PRO A 84 8.13 -1.59 18.61
N GLY A 85 9.26 -0.92 18.85
CA GLY A 85 10.61 -1.51 18.79
C GLY A 85 11.38 -1.28 17.49
N PHE A 86 10.78 -0.61 16.50
CA PHE A 86 11.54 -0.01 15.39
C PHE A 86 12.03 1.38 15.79
N GLY A 87 13.16 1.82 15.23
CA GLY A 87 13.87 3.03 15.63
C GLY A 87 13.00 4.30 15.63
N GLN A 88 13.54 5.40 16.16
CA GLN A 88 12.82 6.66 16.34
C GLN A 88 12.33 7.33 15.03
N ASP A 89 12.71 6.77 13.86
CA ASP A 89 12.40 7.32 12.54
C ASP A 89 11.89 6.23 11.57
N PRO A 90 10.62 5.79 11.72
CA PRO A 90 10.01 4.82 10.82
C PRO A 90 9.87 5.37 9.41
N GLU A 91 10.10 4.54 8.40
CA GLU A 91 9.95 4.94 6.99
C GLU A 91 8.49 4.99 6.53
N TYR A 92 7.67 4.10 7.10
CA TYR A 92 6.25 3.98 6.81
C TYR A 92 5.38 4.18 8.05
N ALA A 93 4.14 4.61 7.83
CA ALA A 93 3.09 4.61 8.83
C ALA A 93 1.85 3.90 8.31
N ARG A 94 1.31 2.96 9.09
CA ARG A 94 0.02 2.34 8.80
C ARG A 94 -1.11 3.31 9.12
N LYS A 95 -1.85 3.75 8.10
CA LYS A 95 -2.99 4.67 8.23
C LYS A 95 -4.24 4.07 7.62
N ARG A 96 -5.40 4.51 8.12
CA ARG A 96 -6.70 4.15 7.56
C ARG A 96 -7.14 5.28 6.63
N CYS A 97 -7.35 4.96 5.36
CA CYS A 97 -7.65 5.94 4.32
C CYS A 97 -8.86 5.52 3.49
N THR A 98 -9.52 6.51 2.90
CA THR A 98 -10.54 6.32 1.88
C THR A 98 -9.88 5.93 0.56
N LEU A 99 -10.35 4.85 -0.05
CA LEU A 99 -9.94 4.36 -1.35
C LEU A 99 -11.13 4.27 -2.27
N THR A 100 -10.89 4.38 -3.58
CA THR A 100 -11.91 4.25 -4.59
C THR A 100 -11.74 2.91 -5.29
N LEU A 101 -12.71 2.01 -5.14
CA LEU A 101 -12.74 0.75 -5.87
C LEU A 101 -12.88 0.99 -7.37
N ALA A 102 -12.52 -0.01 -8.19
CA ALA A 102 -12.77 0.03 -9.63
C ALA A 102 -14.25 0.24 -10.00
N SER A 103 -15.19 -0.09 -9.11
CA SER A 103 -16.61 0.20 -9.25
C SER A 103 -16.98 1.68 -9.05
N GLY A 104 -16.05 2.50 -8.56
CA GLY A 104 -16.30 3.88 -8.11
C GLY A 104 -16.72 3.99 -6.64
N GLU A 105 -16.96 2.87 -5.95
CA GLU A 105 -17.33 2.88 -4.53
C GLU A 105 -16.16 3.29 -3.63
N ALA A 106 -16.45 4.16 -2.65
CA ALA A 106 -15.48 4.56 -1.63
C ALA A 106 -15.46 3.57 -0.46
N VAL A 107 -14.28 3.05 -0.12
CA VAL A 107 -14.08 2.11 0.99
C VAL A 107 -12.98 2.58 1.95
N GLN A 108 -13.09 2.21 3.23
CA GLN A 108 -12.04 2.45 4.22
C GLN A 108 -11.12 1.24 4.30
N ALA A 109 -9.82 1.44 4.09
CA ALA A 109 -8.82 0.39 4.22
C ALA A 109 -7.53 0.90 4.87
N TRP A 110 -6.77 -0.03 5.43
CA TRP A 110 -5.42 0.22 5.90
C TRP A 110 -4.44 0.30 4.73
N ILE A 111 -3.54 1.26 4.78
CA ILE A 111 -2.48 1.50 3.82
C ILE A 111 -1.20 1.86 4.58
N TYR A 112 -0.05 1.43 4.07
CA TYR A 112 1.26 1.87 4.56
C TYR A 112 1.69 3.09 3.76
N LEU A 113 1.72 4.27 4.37
CA LEU A 113 2.17 5.50 3.70
C LEU A 113 3.61 5.80 4.05
N TYR A 114 4.37 6.25 3.06
CA TYR A 114 5.73 6.75 3.27
C TYR A 114 5.67 8.08 4.02
N ILE A 115 6.49 8.24 5.06
CA ILE A 115 6.47 9.43 5.93
C ILE A 115 7.80 10.21 5.98
N ARG A 116 8.83 9.70 5.30
CA ARG A 116 10.12 10.39 5.18
C ARG A 116 10.12 11.47 4.09
N PRO A 117 11.11 12.36 4.07
CA PRO A 117 11.23 13.38 3.03
C PRO A 117 11.28 12.78 1.62
N THR A 118 10.47 13.32 0.71
CA THR A 118 10.40 12.86 -0.69
C THR A 118 11.25 13.70 -1.65
N ALA A 119 11.97 14.69 -1.14
CA ALA A 119 12.82 15.56 -1.96
C ALA A 119 13.89 14.72 -2.70
N GLY A 120 13.94 14.87 -4.02
CA GLY A 120 14.87 14.13 -4.88
C GLY A 120 14.44 12.70 -5.22
N LEU A 121 13.33 12.18 -4.68
CA LEU A 121 12.82 10.87 -5.07
C LEU A 121 12.15 10.92 -6.44
N PRO A 122 12.46 10.00 -7.37
CA PRO A 122 11.77 9.91 -8.65
C PRO A 122 10.27 9.59 -8.45
N PRO A 123 9.35 10.44 -8.93
CA PRO A 123 7.94 10.08 -8.94
C PRO A 123 7.69 8.95 -9.95
N ILE A 124 6.62 8.19 -9.72
CA ILE A 124 6.07 7.21 -10.65
C ILE A 124 4.74 7.80 -11.17
N PRO A 125 4.75 8.52 -12.30
CA PRO A 125 3.57 9.27 -12.75
C PRO A 125 2.36 8.39 -13.09
N SER A 126 2.59 7.13 -13.45
CA SER A 126 1.52 6.17 -13.73
C SER A 126 0.73 5.77 -12.49
N GLY A 127 1.26 6.02 -11.29
CA GLY A 127 0.62 5.56 -10.05
C GLY A 127 0.66 4.04 -9.82
N ASP A 128 1.20 3.27 -10.77
CA ASP A 128 1.27 1.81 -10.71
C ASP A 128 2.72 1.36 -10.68
N PHE A 129 3.15 0.83 -9.53
CA PHE A 129 4.51 0.32 -9.34
C PHE A 129 4.87 -0.86 -10.25
N LEU A 130 3.88 -1.73 -10.54
CA LEU A 130 4.10 -2.93 -11.35
C LEU A 130 3.91 -2.66 -12.84
N HIS A 131 3.52 -1.44 -13.22
CA HIS A 131 3.45 -1.03 -14.60
C HIS A 131 4.84 -1.07 -15.22
N ARG A 132 5.08 -2.09 -16.04
CA ARG A 132 6.23 -2.14 -16.93
C ARG A 132 5.88 -1.32 -18.15
N SER A 133 6.49 -0.15 -18.29
CA SER A 133 6.48 0.56 -19.56
C SER A 133 7.09 -0.39 -20.59
N ALA A 134 6.28 -0.85 -21.56
CA ALA A 134 6.79 -1.55 -22.72
C ALA A 134 7.87 -0.66 -23.36
N ARG A 135 9.07 -1.21 -23.54
CA ARG A 135 10.06 -0.65 -24.45
C ARG A 135 9.78 -1.17 -25.85
#